data_AF-A0ABC9XI42-F1
#
_entry.id   AF-A0ABC9XI42-F1
#
_cell.length_a   1.000
_cell.length_b   1.000
_cell.length_c   1.000
_cell.angle_alpha   90.00
_cell.angle_beta   90.00
_cell.angle_gamma   90.00
#
_symmetry.space_group_name_H-M   'P 1'
#
loop_
_entity.id
_entity.type
_entity.pdbx_description
1 polymer ?
#
loop_
_entity_poly.entity_id
_entity_poly.type
_entity_poly.pdbx_seq_one_letter_code
_entity_poly.pdbx_strand_id
1 'polypeptide(L)'
;MLGRRASTTSWETLTTLLASSADLDLDLDSDLPNRALPNSASRASRHALLLLEEKTSEHSTHKCLTEAMATGDPAALQIPSQDMKQRNKPLVKGMATPERATIASGAMKILDPRRLKPDSIETERIITVLDDTIAKLEMSSLIPHIINSLDRFADMLGPAITNSLIEHQKLSNEMENLLSSSEEGDTMRSEEQQDRFFLLEQHLKCSVRNVLRPLLANPSLCQALKYEAWARDSPAEEFIKAFGEFRNFMLERLVTSPTEEEEKIQFMADISLQIKKNTEAITALQAELAAAIRTREEEIHKKDNVIKDLRNNIQDLTKDCKAGIQQMKQQGEKKRKEELQASQARCARLQQDIQQLGAQLNALVLEHRASELALRKRKCRAEMEIGNWIQKYDTDMGEKQAEFEEVQAAYAQEKAQLSLLTEKHAVLLQEYSQIEEERRIRREKEEQALKELATMNLAATRIQAFWRGYLVRSLFKSKRKKKKGKGKKAKK
;
A
#
# COMPACT_ATOMS: atom_id res chain seq x y z
N MET A 1 27.03 81.32 21.79
CA MET A 1 25.74 81.97 21.45
C MET A 1 24.66 81.01 21.92
N LEU A 2 24.01 81.25 23.06
CA LEU A 2 22.82 82.12 23.21
C LEU A 2 21.70 81.67 22.24
N GLY A 3 20.52 81.23 22.68
CA GLY A 3 20.02 81.20 24.04
C GLY A 3 18.67 80.49 24.24
N ARG A 4 18.34 80.40 25.55
CA ARG A 4 17.10 80.00 26.22
C ARG A 4 15.89 80.90 25.89
N ARG A 5 14.68 80.31 25.95
CA ARG A 5 13.53 80.54 26.90
C ARG A 5 12.23 80.02 26.25
N ALA A 6 11.47 79.08 26.81
CA ALA A 6 10.66 79.05 28.05
C ALA A 6 9.27 79.71 27.90
N SER A 7 8.17 78.93 28.06
CA SER A 7 7.06 79.16 29.02
C SER A 7 5.83 78.25 28.79
N THR A 8 5.54 77.39 29.77
CA THR A 8 4.24 77.13 30.47
C THR A 8 2.89 77.25 29.72
N THR A 9 2.01 76.21 29.82
CA THR A 9 0.71 76.22 30.55
C THR A 9 -0.11 74.91 30.38
N SER A 10 -0.99 74.63 31.36
CA SER A 10 -2.05 73.58 31.49
C SER A 10 -1.56 72.19 31.94
N TRP A 11 -1.78 71.65 33.14
CA TRP A 11 -2.90 71.61 34.12
C TRP A 11 -4.25 71.15 33.53
N GLU A 12 -4.90 70.24 34.28
CA GLU A 12 -6.10 69.42 34.00
C GLU A 12 -5.75 68.04 33.42
N THR A 13 -6.00 66.86 34.03
CA THR A 13 -7.05 66.38 34.94
C THR A 13 -6.67 64.98 35.49
N LEU A 14 -7.36 64.55 36.55
CA LEU A 14 -7.51 63.15 37.07
C LEU A 14 -6.73 62.73 38.32
N THR A 15 -7.02 63.40 39.44
CA THR A 15 -7.10 62.78 40.78
C THR A 15 -8.54 62.35 41.06
N THR A 16 -8.81 61.05 41.21
CA THR A 16 -9.87 60.52 42.08
C THR A 16 -9.70 59.02 42.36
N LEU A 17 -9.99 58.67 43.63
CA LEU A 17 -10.32 57.36 44.20
C LEU A 17 -9.18 56.52 44.81
N LEU A 18 -8.92 56.83 46.09
CA LEU A 18 -8.45 55.91 47.12
C LEU A 18 -9.60 55.59 48.09
N ALA A 19 -9.67 54.31 48.46
CA ALA A 19 -10.14 53.72 49.73
C ALA A 19 -11.62 53.74 50.13
N SER A 20 -12.17 52.52 50.32
CA SER A 20 -12.91 52.16 51.54
C SER A 20 -12.75 50.65 51.81
N SER A 21 -12.25 50.34 52.99
CA SER A 21 -12.15 49.01 53.59
C SER A 21 -13.41 48.75 54.43
N ALA A 22 -13.89 47.51 54.45
CA ALA A 22 -14.66 46.97 55.58
C ALA A 22 -14.61 45.44 55.53
N ASP A 23 -13.99 44.87 56.56
CA ASP A 23 -13.96 43.46 56.93
C ASP A 23 -15.37 42.96 57.31
N LEU A 24 -15.61 41.67 57.09
CA LEU A 24 -16.48 40.82 57.94
C LEU A 24 -16.22 39.34 57.60
N ASP A 25 -15.48 38.69 58.48
CA ASP A 25 -15.42 37.23 58.65
C ASP A 25 -16.79 36.70 59.08
N LEU A 26 -17.18 35.52 58.60
CA LEU A 26 -18.00 34.53 59.32
C LEU A 26 -17.93 33.18 58.59
N ASP A 27 -17.30 32.22 59.25
CA ASP A 27 -17.35 30.78 58.97
C ASP A 27 -18.79 30.24 59.06
N LEU A 28 -19.14 29.25 58.23
CA LEU A 28 -20.00 28.12 58.59
C LEU A 28 -20.02 27.05 57.48
N ASP A 29 -19.67 25.82 57.89
CA ASP A 29 -19.80 24.55 57.17
C ASP A 29 -21.22 24.27 56.64
N SER A 30 -21.34 23.63 55.47
CA SER A 30 -22.21 22.45 55.24
C SER A 30 -22.26 22.04 53.75
N ASP A 31 -21.91 20.77 53.52
CA ASP A 31 -22.52 19.77 52.63
C ASP A 31 -22.84 20.07 51.13
N LEU A 32 -22.18 19.27 50.29
CA LEU A 32 -22.46 18.85 48.90
C LEU A 32 -23.96 18.46 48.63
N PRO A 33 -24.46 18.25 47.38
CA PRO A 33 -23.72 17.94 46.14
C PRO A 33 -24.25 18.53 44.79
N ASN A 34 -23.41 18.36 43.76
CA ASN A 34 -23.71 18.18 42.33
C ASN A 34 -24.64 19.17 41.61
N ARG A 35 -24.03 20.09 40.85
CA ARG A 35 -24.64 20.58 39.61
C ARG A 35 -23.58 20.80 38.53
N ALA A 36 -23.68 20.01 37.48
CA ALA A 36 -22.88 20.07 36.28
C ALA A 36 -23.04 21.41 35.55
N LEU A 37 -21.93 22.05 35.19
CA LEU A 37 -21.80 22.98 34.05
C LEU A 37 -20.38 22.87 33.46
N PRO A 38 -20.22 23.20 32.15
CA PRO A 38 -19.25 22.56 31.26
C PRO A 38 -17.89 23.27 31.22
N ASN A 39 -16.83 22.48 31.11
CA ASN A 39 -15.48 22.95 30.84
C ASN A 39 -15.34 23.47 29.41
N SER A 40 -15.16 24.79 29.30
CA SER A 40 -14.64 25.50 28.14
C SER A 40 -13.14 25.24 27.97
N ALA A 41 -12.77 24.13 27.32
CA ALA A 41 -11.39 23.94 26.85
C ALA A 41 -11.31 22.90 25.73
N SER A 42 -11.81 23.23 24.53
CA SER A 42 -11.41 22.50 23.32
C SER A 42 -11.64 23.33 22.06
N ARG A 43 -10.67 24.16 21.71
CA ARG A 43 -10.58 24.69 20.33
C ARG A 43 -9.16 24.78 19.76
N ALA A 44 -8.14 24.38 20.51
CA ALA A 44 -6.75 24.37 20.04
C ALA A 44 -6.22 22.96 19.68
N SER A 45 -6.86 21.86 20.10
CA SER A 45 -6.34 20.50 19.85
C SER A 45 -6.92 19.79 18.61
N ARG A 46 -7.70 20.47 17.76
CA ARG A 46 -8.17 19.90 16.48
C ARG A 46 -7.40 20.36 15.24
N HIS A 47 -6.50 21.34 15.38
CA HIS A 47 -5.69 21.85 14.25
C HIS A 47 -4.29 21.25 14.14
N ALA A 48 -3.84 20.44 15.11
CA ALA A 48 -2.52 19.81 15.09
C ALA A 48 -2.50 18.38 14.48
N LEU A 49 -3.65 17.87 14.02
CA LEU A 49 -3.78 16.55 13.40
C LEU A 49 -4.12 16.61 11.90
N LEU A 50 -4.00 17.80 11.28
CA LEU A 50 -4.23 18.05 9.85
C LEU A 50 -3.07 18.81 9.18
N LEU A 51 -1.90 18.88 9.81
CA LEU A 51 -0.72 19.59 9.29
C LEU A 51 0.55 18.71 9.24
N LEU A 52 0.37 17.39 9.19
CA LEU A 52 1.44 16.41 8.95
C LEU A 52 1.15 15.53 7.72
N GLU A 53 0.37 16.03 6.78
CA GLU A 53 0.12 15.37 5.48
C GLU A 53 0.24 16.32 4.28
N GLU A 54 0.86 17.49 4.47
CA GLU A 54 1.03 18.47 3.41
C GLU A 54 2.42 19.12 3.49
N LYS A 55 3.45 18.33 3.15
CA LYS A 55 4.76 18.79 2.64
C LYS A 55 5.66 17.61 2.32
N THR A 56 5.45 17.00 1.16
CA THR A 56 6.54 16.45 0.31
C THR A 56 6.05 16.45 -1.14
N SER A 57 5.87 17.64 -1.70
CA SER A 57 5.91 17.83 -3.15
C SER A 57 7.24 18.49 -3.48
N GLU A 58 7.83 18.06 -4.59
CA GLU A 58 9.08 18.52 -5.22
C GLU A 58 10.36 17.78 -4.82
N HIS A 59 10.54 16.55 -5.31
CA HIS A 59 11.49 16.29 -6.41
C HIS A 59 11.44 14.85 -6.95
N SER A 60 11.24 14.78 -8.27
CA SER A 60 11.79 13.84 -9.25
C SER A 60 11.50 12.33 -9.17
N THR A 61 10.64 11.90 -10.11
CA THR A 61 10.74 10.67 -10.92
C THR A 61 10.93 9.34 -10.18
N HIS A 62 9.84 8.61 -9.94
CA HIS A 62 9.67 7.24 -10.46
C HIS A 62 8.20 6.81 -10.36
N LYS A 63 7.64 6.50 -11.52
CA LYS A 63 6.27 6.08 -11.78
C LYS A 63 6.10 4.61 -11.40
N CYS A 64 4.90 4.32 -10.87
CA CYS A 64 4.06 3.15 -11.15
C CYS A 64 4.01 1.99 -10.12
N LEU A 65 2.75 1.54 -9.93
CA LEU A 65 2.27 0.26 -9.43
C LEU A 65 2.06 0.09 -7.92
N THR A 66 0.97 0.68 -7.40
CA THR A 66 0.04 -0.03 -6.49
C THR A 66 -1.21 0.82 -6.27
N GLU A 67 -2.20 0.74 -7.17
CA GLU A 67 -3.59 1.14 -6.91
C GLU A 67 -4.49 0.68 -8.07
N ALA A 68 -4.91 -0.58 -8.05
CA ALA A 68 -6.02 -1.09 -8.85
C ALA A 68 -6.42 -2.50 -8.38
N MET A 69 -6.83 -2.65 -7.13
CA MET A 69 -7.55 -3.85 -6.66
C MET A 69 -8.58 -3.45 -5.60
N ALA A 70 -9.67 -2.84 -6.01
CA ALA A 70 -10.96 -2.86 -5.31
C ALA A 70 -12.01 -2.13 -6.16
N THR A 71 -12.81 -2.89 -6.90
CA THR A 71 -14.23 -2.67 -7.28
C THR A 71 -14.49 -3.43 -8.58
N GLY A 72 -14.99 -4.66 -8.47
CA GLY A 72 -15.56 -5.38 -9.58
C GLY A 72 -17.07 -5.16 -9.59
N ASP A 73 -17.57 -4.49 -10.62
CA ASP A 73 -18.99 -4.51 -11.01
C ASP A 73 -19.01 -4.91 -12.50
N PRO A 74 -19.77 -5.96 -12.92
CA PRO A 74 -19.61 -6.58 -14.23
C PRO A 74 -20.66 -6.04 -15.21
N ALA A 75 -20.50 -4.81 -15.68
CA ALA A 75 -21.26 -4.33 -16.83
C ALA A 75 -20.53 -3.14 -17.46
N ALA A 76 -20.50 -3.13 -18.80
CA ALA A 76 -19.92 -2.10 -19.67
C ALA A 76 -18.39 -2.13 -19.82
N LEU A 77 -17.93 -2.85 -20.84
CA LEU A 77 -17.01 -2.31 -21.87
C LEU A 77 -17.19 -3.16 -23.14
N GLN A 78 -18.12 -2.71 -23.98
CA GLN A 78 -18.15 -3.02 -25.39
C GLN A 78 -17.40 -1.90 -26.14
N ILE A 79 -17.17 -2.16 -27.43
CA ILE A 79 -16.60 -1.31 -28.50
C ILE A 79 -15.04 -1.30 -28.55
N PRO A 80 -14.40 -1.12 -29.72
CA PRO A 80 -14.18 -2.16 -30.74
C PRO A 80 -12.74 -2.16 -31.30
N SER A 81 -12.23 -3.31 -31.76
CA SER A 81 -11.19 -3.40 -32.80
C SER A 81 -11.08 -4.87 -33.20
N GLN A 82 -11.59 -5.28 -34.36
CA GLN A 82 -10.85 -5.23 -35.61
C GLN A 82 -9.36 -5.49 -35.36
N ASP A 83 -8.96 -6.76 -35.25
CA ASP A 83 -8.24 -7.45 -36.33
C ASP A 83 -7.82 -8.86 -35.88
N MET A 84 -8.77 -9.78 -35.78
CA MET A 84 -8.50 -11.22 -35.61
C MET A 84 -9.52 -12.00 -36.45
N LYS A 85 -9.57 -11.68 -37.75
CA LYS A 85 -10.34 -12.43 -38.75
C LYS A 85 -9.42 -12.96 -39.85
N GLN A 86 -8.26 -13.53 -39.50
CA GLN A 86 -7.42 -14.14 -40.53
C GLN A 86 -6.38 -15.14 -40.02
N ARG A 87 -6.76 -16.19 -39.27
CA ARG A 87 -5.99 -17.45 -39.33
C ARG A 87 -6.66 -18.72 -38.81
N ASN A 88 -7.94 -18.92 -39.11
CA ASN A 88 -8.49 -20.27 -39.18
C ASN A 88 -8.97 -20.50 -40.62
N LYS A 89 -8.01 -20.61 -41.56
CA LYS A 89 -8.26 -21.37 -42.78
C LYS A 89 -7.97 -22.82 -42.42
N PRO A 90 -8.95 -23.73 -42.43
CA PRO A 90 -8.61 -25.10 -42.72
C PRO A 90 -8.02 -25.05 -44.12
N LEU A 91 -6.73 -25.33 -44.28
CA LEU A 91 -6.20 -25.69 -45.59
C LEU A 91 -6.71 -27.11 -45.88
N VAL A 92 -8.04 -27.24 -46.04
CA VAL A 92 -8.63 -28.27 -46.88
C VAL A 92 -8.32 -27.80 -48.29
N LYS A 93 -7.05 -27.98 -48.68
CA LYS A 93 -6.71 -28.03 -50.09
C LYS A 93 -7.52 -29.20 -50.60
N GLY A 94 -8.53 -28.90 -51.41
CA GLY A 94 -9.40 -29.90 -52.00
C GLY A 94 -8.53 -30.94 -52.69
N MET A 95 -8.25 -32.04 -51.98
CA MET A 95 -8.04 -33.30 -52.65
C MET A 95 -9.42 -33.59 -53.21
N ALA A 96 -9.54 -33.47 -54.53
CA ALA A 96 -10.61 -34.12 -55.24
C ALA A 96 -10.74 -35.50 -54.62
N THR A 97 -11.86 -35.75 -53.95
CA THR A 97 -12.29 -37.11 -53.67
C THR A 97 -12.09 -37.86 -54.97
N PRO A 98 -11.24 -38.90 -55.05
CA PRO A 98 -11.28 -39.76 -56.20
C PRO A 98 -12.71 -40.26 -56.21
N GLU A 99 -13.43 -39.87 -57.25
CA GLU A 99 -14.73 -40.39 -57.61
C GLU A 99 -14.70 -41.86 -57.24
N ARG A 100 -15.55 -42.25 -56.28
CA ARG A 100 -15.61 -43.64 -55.80
C ARG A 100 -15.89 -44.43 -57.06
N ALA A 101 -14.83 -44.98 -57.65
CA ALA A 101 -14.92 -45.82 -58.83
C ALA A 101 -15.71 -47.00 -58.32
N THR A 102 -17.02 -46.89 -58.53
CA THR A 102 -17.97 -47.96 -58.38
C THR A 102 -17.36 -48.99 -59.31
N ILE A 103 -16.63 -49.94 -58.73
CA ILE A 103 -16.12 -51.09 -59.47
C ILE A 103 -17.38 -51.65 -60.08
N ALA A 104 -17.57 -51.35 -61.37
CA ALA A 104 -18.80 -51.64 -62.04
C ALA A 104 -19.03 -53.12 -61.80
N SER A 105 -20.25 -53.51 -61.43
CA SER A 105 -20.60 -54.92 -61.26
C SER A 105 -20.25 -55.75 -62.51
N GLY A 106 -19.97 -55.11 -63.66
CA GLY A 106 -19.39 -55.72 -64.86
C GLY A 106 -17.88 -56.05 -64.84
N ALA A 107 -17.06 -55.43 -63.98
CA ALA A 107 -15.62 -55.67 -63.89
C ALA A 107 -15.30 -57.01 -63.18
N MET A 108 -16.10 -57.40 -62.18
CA MET A 108 -16.01 -58.74 -61.59
C MET A 108 -16.47 -59.84 -62.56
N LYS A 109 -17.40 -59.53 -63.48
CA LYS A 109 -17.86 -60.47 -64.51
C LYS A 109 -16.81 -60.80 -65.58
N ILE A 110 -15.67 -60.10 -65.60
CA ILE A 110 -14.54 -60.44 -66.49
C ILE A 110 -13.79 -61.67 -65.97
N LEU A 111 -13.80 -61.92 -64.66
CA LEU A 111 -13.10 -63.04 -64.04
C LEU A 111 -13.90 -64.34 -64.14
N ASP A 112 -15.23 -64.25 -64.17
CA ASP A 112 -16.11 -65.40 -64.33
C ASP A 112 -16.07 -65.93 -65.78
N PRO A 113 -15.97 -67.25 -66.00
CA PRO A 113 -16.17 -67.84 -67.32
C PRO A 113 -17.54 -67.43 -67.88
N ARG A 114 -17.55 -66.71 -69.00
CA ARG A 114 -18.80 -66.14 -69.57
C ARG A 114 -19.79 -67.22 -70.01
N ARG A 115 -19.31 -68.46 -70.17
CA ARG A 115 -20.08 -69.65 -70.52
C ARG A 115 -19.60 -70.81 -69.64
N LEU A 116 -20.53 -71.58 -69.11
CA LEU A 116 -20.28 -72.86 -68.43
C LEU A 116 -20.81 -74.04 -69.25
N LYS A 117 -21.36 -73.75 -70.44
CA LYS A 117 -21.89 -74.76 -71.35
C LYS A 117 -20.85 -75.04 -72.44
N PRO A 118 -20.54 -76.32 -72.70
CA PRO A 118 -19.66 -76.69 -73.79
C PRO A 118 -20.35 -76.36 -75.12
N ASP A 119 -19.87 -75.34 -75.83
CA ASP A 119 -20.46 -74.93 -77.12
C ASP A 119 -19.95 -75.77 -78.30
N SER A 120 -18.92 -76.61 -78.08
CA SER A 120 -18.30 -77.49 -79.07
C SER A 120 -18.56 -78.96 -78.74
N ILE A 121 -18.86 -79.74 -79.78
CA ILE A 121 -19.08 -81.18 -79.71
C ILE A 121 -17.83 -81.89 -79.17
N GLU A 122 -16.64 -81.38 -79.50
CA GLU A 122 -15.36 -81.87 -79.00
C GLU A 122 -15.22 -81.65 -77.49
N THR A 123 -15.67 -80.50 -77.00
CA THR A 123 -15.67 -80.20 -75.55
C THR A 123 -16.64 -81.11 -74.81
N GLU A 124 -17.85 -81.31 -75.34
CA GLU A 124 -18.81 -82.27 -74.80
C GLU A 124 -18.24 -83.70 -74.76
N ARG A 125 -17.54 -84.13 -75.82
CA ARG A 125 -16.89 -85.45 -75.87
C ARG A 125 -15.78 -85.60 -74.82
N ILE A 126 -14.94 -84.59 -74.64
CA ILE A 126 -13.85 -84.65 -73.66
C ILE A 126 -14.43 -84.70 -72.24
N ILE A 127 -15.43 -83.89 -71.94
CA ILE A 127 -16.06 -83.85 -70.62
C ILE A 127 -16.85 -85.14 -70.35
N THR A 128 -17.59 -85.67 -71.32
CA THR A 128 -18.29 -86.95 -71.17
C THR A 128 -17.33 -88.11 -70.94
N VAL A 129 -16.18 -88.14 -71.60
CA VAL A 129 -15.12 -89.14 -71.31
C VAL A 129 -14.61 -88.98 -69.87
N LEU A 130 -14.39 -87.75 -69.40
CA LEU A 130 -13.95 -87.51 -68.02
C LEU A 130 -15.01 -87.94 -67.00
N ASP A 131 -16.29 -87.61 -67.24
CA ASP A 131 -17.42 -88.01 -66.39
C ASP A 131 -17.58 -89.54 -66.38
N ASP A 132 -17.42 -90.21 -67.53
CA ASP A 132 -17.39 -91.68 -67.64
C ASP A 132 -16.22 -92.31 -66.88
N THR A 133 -15.04 -91.69 -66.91
CA THR A 133 -13.88 -92.18 -66.17
C THR A 133 -14.06 -92.03 -64.67
N ILE A 134 -14.66 -90.92 -64.20
CA ILE A 134 -15.03 -90.72 -62.79
C ILE A 134 -16.01 -91.82 -62.36
N ALA A 135 -17.06 -92.05 -63.13
CA ALA A 135 -18.05 -93.09 -62.81
C ALA A 135 -17.43 -94.50 -62.74
N LYS A 136 -16.48 -94.82 -63.62
CA LYS A 136 -15.76 -96.11 -63.61
C LYS A 136 -14.78 -96.20 -62.44
N LEU A 137 -14.09 -95.11 -62.10
CA LEU A 137 -13.19 -95.03 -60.95
C LEU A 137 -13.95 -95.24 -59.64
N GLU A 138 -15.07 -94.55 -59.47
CA GLU A 138 -15.99 -94.70 -58.33
C GLU A 138 -16.49 -96.14 -58.18
N MET A 139 -16.78 -96.84 -59.29
CA MET A 139 -17.21 -98.24 -59.19
C MET A 139 -16.05 -99.20 -58.90
N SER A 140 -14.86 -98.92 -59.44
CA SER A 140 -13.68 -99.74 -59.21
C SER A 140 -13.14 -99.63 -57.78
N SER A 141 -13.28 -98.46 -57.14
CA SER A 141 -12.85 -98.22 -55.76
C SER A 141 -13.69 -98.98 -54.73
N LEU A 142 -14.92 -99.38 -55.08
CA LEU A 142 -15.79 -100.18 -54.22
C LEU A 142 -15.44 -101.68 -54.21
N ILE A 143 -14.73 -102.18 -55.23
CA ILE A 143 -14.42 -103.62 -55.40
C ILE A 143 -13.70 -104.20 -54.16
N PRO A 144 -12.63 -103.58 -53.61
CA PRO A 144 -11.95 -104.11 -52.42
C PRO A 144 -12.86 -104.18 -51.19
N HIS A 145 -13.75 -103.20 -51.01
CA HIS A 145 -14.67 -103.17 -49.87
C HIS A 145 -15.75 -104.26 -49.98
N ILE A 146 -16.28 -104.46 -51.19
CA ILE A 146 -17.25 -105.51 -51.50
C ILE A 146 -16.64 -106.90 -51.30
N ILE A 147 -15.37 -107.10 -51.69
CA ILE A 147 -14.66 -108.37 -51.50
C ILE A 147 -14.45 -108.67 -50.01
N ASN A 148 -14.07 -107.68 -49.21
CA ASN A 148 -13.86 -107.85 -47.76
C ASN A 148 -15.15 -108.19 -46.99
N SER A 149 -16.31 -108.00 -47.59
CA SER A 149 -17.63 -108.25 -46.99
C SER A 149 -18.57 -109.00 -47.94
N LEU A 150 -18.01 -109.92 -48.73
CA LEU A 150 -18.70 -110.62 -49.81
C LEU A 150 -19.97 -111.35 -49.33
N ASP A 151 -19.95 -111.91 -48.11
CA ASP A 151 -21.09 -112.61 -47.52
C ASP A 151 -22.34 -111.72 -47.36
N ARG A 152 -22.17 -110.41 -47.17
CA ARG A 152 -23.29 -109.45 -47.08
C ARG A 152 -23.85 -109.07 -48.44
N PHE A 153 -23.01 -109.11 -49.47
CA PHE A 153 -23.34 -108.63 -50.81
C PHE A 153 -23.67 -109.76 -51.80
N ALA A 154 -23.42 -111.02 -51.44
CA ALA A 154 -23.58 -112.19 -52.31
C ALA A 154 -25.01 -112.37 -52.84
N ASP A 155 -26.03 -112.13 -51.99
CA ASP A 155 -27.45 -112.23 -52.37
C ASP A 155 -27.87 -111.12 -53.34
N MET A 156 -27.30 -109.91 -53.19
CA MET A 156 -27.60 -108.75 -54.04
C MET A 156 -26.86 -108.80 -55.38
N LEU A 157 -25.63 -109.31 -55.40
CA LEU A 157 -24.77 -109.36 -56.58
C LEU A 157 -25.10 -110.53 -57.51
N GLY A 158 -25.69 -111.61 -56.97
CA GLY A 158 -26.02 -112.82 -57.70
C GLY A 158 -24.78 -113.66 -58.07
N PRO A 159 -24.98 -114.95 -58.42
CA PRO A 159 -23.88 -115.92 -58.50
C PRO A 159 -22.83 -115.58 -59.57
N ALA A 160 -23.22 -114.93 -60.66
CA ALA A 160 -22.30 -114.57 -61.74
C ALA A 160 -21.29 -113.48 -61.33
N ILE A 161 -21.74 -112.45 -60.60
CA ILE A 161 -20.88 -111.36 -60.14
C ILE A 161 -20.08 -111.80 -58.92
N THR A 162 -20.72 -112.54 -57.99
CA THR A 162 -20.05 -113.12 -56.81
C THR A 162 -18.91 -114.05 -57.21
N ASN A 163 -19.11 -114.93 -58.20
CA ASN A 163 -18.03 -115.78 -58.72
C ASN A 163 -16.91 -114.95 -59.35
N SER A 164 -17.24 -113.89 -60.10
CA SER A 164 -16.22 -113.02 -60.71
C SER A 164 -15.41 -112.25 -59.65
N LEU A 165 -16.03 -111.87 -58.54
CA LEU A 165 -15.35 -111.25 -57.39
C LEU A 165 -14.48 -112.24 -56.61
N ILE A 166 -14.93 -113.50 -56.45
CA ILE A 166 -14.12 -114.57 -55.83
C ILE A 166 -12.87 -114.83 -56.68
N GLU A 167 -13.02 -114.91 -58.01
CA GLU A 167 -11.87 -115.05 -58.91
C GLU A 167 -10.96 -113.82 -58.85
N HIS A 168 -11.52 -112.61 -58.74
CA HIS A 168 -10.72 -111.40 -58.51
C HIS A 168 -9.95 -111.46 -57.19
N GLN A 169 -10.58 -111.91 -56.11
CA GLN A 169 -9.95 -112.05 -54.80
C GLN A 169 -8.82 -113.07 -54.81
N LYS A 170 -9.00 -114.22 -55.48
CA LYS A 170 -7.94 -115.22 -55.66
C LYS A 170 -6.74 -114.61 -56.39
N LEU A 171 -6.96 -113.95 -57.52
CA LEU A 171 -5.91 -113.29 -58.30
C LEU A 171 -5.24 -112.15 -57.52
N SER A 172 -6.00 -111.41 -56.71
CA SER A 172 -5.47 -110.35 -55.84
C SER A 172 -4.58 -110.93 -54.74
N ASN A 173 -5.00 -112.02 -54.10
CA ASN A 173 -4.20 -112.71 -53.07
C ASN A 173 -2.94 -113.36 -53.68
N GLU A 174 -3.04 -113.92 -54.88
CA GLU A 174 -1.88 -114.41 -55.63
C GLU A 174 -0.89 -113.28 -55.93
N MET A 175 -1.38 -112.10 -56.30
CA MET A 175 -0.55 -110.92 -56.54
C MET A 175 0.12 -110.43 -55.25
N GLU A 176 -0.63 -110.36 -54.15
CA GLU A 176 -0.12 -109.95 -52.84
C GLU A 176 0.92 -110.93 -52.28
N ASN A 177 0.72 -112.23 -52.49
CA ASN A 177 1.70 -113.28 -52.14
C ASN A 177 2.97 -113.18 -53.00
N LEU A 178 2.85 -112.88 -54.30
CA LEU A 178 4.01 -112.66 -55.17
C LEU A 178 4.77 -111.38 -54.81
N LEU A 179 4.08 -110.31 -54.42
CA LEU A 179 4.69 -109.08 -53.93
C LEU A 179 5.42 -109.32 -52.59
N SER A 180 4.80 -110.06 -51.67
CA SER A 180 5.39 -110.37 -50.35
C SER A 180 6.59 -111.32 -50.44
N SER A 181 6.56 -112.28 -51.38
CA SER A 181 7.69 -113.20 -51.62
C SER A 181 8.82 -112.59 -52.45
N SER A 182 8.64 -111.40 -53.01
CA SER A 182 9.68 -110.67 -53.76
C SER A 182 10.59 -109.82 -52.87
N GLU A 183 10.21 -109.54 -51.62
CA GLU A 183 11.03 -108.75 -50.68
C GLU A 183 12.16 -109.57 -50.02
N GLU A 184 12.08 -110.89 -50.07
CA GLU A 184 13.11 -111.82 -49.54
C GLU A 184 14.07 -112.20 -50.68
N GLY A 185 15.24 -111.56 -50.68
CA GLY A 185 16.12 -111.43 -51.85
C GLY A 185 16.57 -112.73 -52.54
N ASP A 186 16.39 -112.77 -53.87
CA ASP A 186 17.19 -113.56 -54.79
C ASP A 186 17.21 -112.93 -56.20
N THR A 187 18.35 -112.36 -56.59
CA THR A 187 18.50 -111.53 -57.81
C THR A 187 18.56 -112.34 -59.12
N MET A 188 18.48 -113.68 -59.07
CA MET A 188 18.61 -114.54 -60.25
C MET A 188 17.26 -115.07 -60.79
N ARG A 189 16.13 -114.72 -60.16
CA ARG A 189 14.76 -115.13 -60.52
C ARG A 189 13.94 -114.01 -61.19
N SER A 190 14.59 -113.00 -61.78
CA SER A 190 13.91 -111.73 -62.11
C SER A 190 13.05 -111.77 -63.37
N GLU A 191 13.45 -112.45 -64.46
CA GLU A 191 12.69 -112.41 -65.73
C GLU A 191 11.41 -113.27 -65.69
N GLU A 192 11.49 -114.51 -65.18
CA GLU A 192 10.30 -115.37 -65.01
C GLU A 192 9.29 -114.80 -64.02
N GLN A 193 9.78 -114.09 -63.00
CA GLN A 193 8.93 -113.42 -62.02
C GLN A 193 8.28 -112.17 -62.64
N GLN A 194 9.01 -111.38 -63.44
CA GLN A 194 8.47 -110.23 -64.17
C GLN A 194 7.39 -110.62 -65.18
N ASP A 195 7.59 -111.71 -65.92
CA ASP A 195 6.61 -112.24 -66.87
C ASP A 195 5.36 -112.77 -66.17
N ARG A 196 5.53 -113.42 -65.00
CA ARG A 196 4.41 -113.82 -64.14
C ARG A 196 3.68 -112.62 -63.54
N PHE A 197 4.40 -111.59 -63.12
CA PHE A 197 3.80 -110.33 -62.66
C PHE A 197 3.01 -109.66 -63.78
N PHE A 198 3.57 -109.55 -64.99
CA PHE A 198 2.89 -108.94 -66.13
C PHE A 198 1.65 -109.75 -66.56
N LEU A 199 1.76 -111.08 -66.58
CA LEU A 199 0.64 -111.96 -66.88
C LEU A 199 -0.44 -111.80 -65.80
N LEU A 200 -0.08 -111.84 -64.53
CA LEU A 200 -1.01 -111.69 -63.41
C LEU A 200 -1.65 -110.29 -63.37
N GLU A 201 -0.90 -109.24 -63.69
CA GLU A 201 -1.42 -107.88 -63.85
C GLU A 201 -2.46 -107.80 -64.98
N GLN A 202 -2.20 -108.45 -66.12
CA GLN A 202 -3.17 -108.58 -67.21
C GLN A 202 -4.40 -109.38 -66.80
N HIS A 203 -4.23 -110.48 -66.06
CA HIS A 203 -5.35 -111.25 -65.50
C HIS A 203 -6.15 -110.43 -64.49
N LEU A 204 -5.49 -109.63 -63.64
CA LEU A 204 -6.14 -108.76 -62.66
C LEU A 204 -6.91 -107.64 -63.37
N LYS A 205 -6.32 -106.99 -64.39
CA LYS A 205 -7.00 -106.01 -65.25
C LYS A 205 -8.21 -106.61 -65.97
N CYS A 206 -8.08 -107.83 -66.51
CA CYS A 206 -9.20 -108.54 -67.13
C CYS A 206 -10.27 -108.91 -66.11
N SER A 207 -9.86 -109.30 -64.90
CA SER A 207 -10.75 -109.63 -63.79
C SER A 207 -11.55 -108.41 -63.32
N VAL A 208 -10.91 -107.25 -63.11
CA VAL A 208 -11.61 -105.98 -62.83
C VAL A 208 -12.59 -105.64 -63.94
N ARG A 209 -12.22 -105.80 -65.21
CA ARG A 209 -13.14 -105.57 -66.34
C ARG A 209 -14.30 -106.57 -66.35
N ASN A 210 -14.04 -107.83 -66.02
CA ASN A 210 -15.06 -108.88 -65.96
C ASN A 210 -16.02 -108.69 -64.77
N VAL A 211 -15.58 -108.03 -63.70
CA VAL A 211 -16.42 -107.57 -62.57
C VAL A 211 -17.19 -106.30 -62.93
N LEU A 212 -16.52 -105.30 -63.52
CA LEU A 212 -17.14 -104.01 -63.84
C LEU A 212 -18.15 -104.07 -65.00
N ARG A 213 -17.96 -104.90 -66.03
CA ARG A 213 -18.93 -105.02 -67.14
C ARG A 213 -20.34 -105.42 -66.68
N PRO A 214 -20.53 -106.51 -65.89
CA PRO A 214 -21.86 -106.89 -65.40
C PRO A 214 -22.39 -105.95 -64.31
N LEU A 215 -21.53 -105.31 -63.51
CA LEU A 215 -21.95 -104.27 -62.57
C LEU A 215 -22.51 -103.05 -63.32
N LEU A 216 -21.76 -102.51 -64.28
CA LEU A 216 -22.14 -101.34 -65.07
C LEU A 216 -23.32 -101.61 -66.03
N ALA A 217 -23.56 -102.88 -66.39
CA ALA A 217 -24.75 -103.28 -67.16
C ALA A 217 -26.06 -103.15 -66.35
N ASN A 218 -25.98 -103.09 -65.02
CA ASN A 218 -27.12 -102.94 -64.10
C ASN A 218 -27.00 -101.64 -63.27
N PRO A 219 -27.50 -100.50 -63.76
CA PRO A 219 -27.35 -99.20 -63.09
C PRO A 219 -27.95 -99.13 -61.68
N SER A 220 -29.07 -99.83 -61.45
CA SER A 220 -29.75 -99.89 -60.14
C SER A 220 -28.89 -100.61 -59.08
N LEU A 221 -28.18 -101.67 -59.49
CA LEU A 221 -27.25 -102.41 -58.65
C LEU A 221 -26.03 -101.55 -58.29
N CYS A 222 -25.48 -100.82 -59.25
CA CYS A 222 -24.39 -99.87 -59.01
C CYS A 222 -24.75 -98.81 -57.97
N GLN A 223 -25.97 -98.27 -58.04
CA GLN A 223 -26.42 -97.25 -57.11
C GLN A 223 -26.67 -97.80 -55.71
N ALA A 224 -27.25 -99.00 -55.59
CA ALA A 224 -27.40 -99.69 -54.30
C ALA A 224 -26.04 -99.98 -53.64
N LEU A 225 -25.07 -100.49 -54.41
CA LEU A 225 -23.71 -100.73 -53.93
C LEU A 225 -23.00 -99.44 -53.51
N LYS A 226 -23.17 -98.34 -54.25
CA LYS A 226 -22.62 -97.03 -53.85
C LYS A 226 -23.16 -96.59 -52.49
N TYR A 227 -24.43 -96.80 -52.17
CA TYR A 227 -24.96 -96.41 -50.85
C TYR A 227 -24.51 -97.31 -49.70
N GLU A 228 -24.28 -98.60 -49.97
CA GLU A 228 -24.04 -99.61 -48.93
C GLU A 228 -22.54 -99.91 -48.70
N ALA A 229 -21.70 -99.73 -49.73
CA ALA A 229 -20.26 -99.99 -49.70
C ALA A 229 -19.40 -98.72 -49.57
N TRP A 230 -20.00 -97.52 -49.38
CA TRP A 230 -19.24 -96.27 -49.32
C TRP A 230 -18.36 -96.20 -48.06
N ALA A 231 -17.09 -96.57 -48.19
CA ALA A 231 -16.07 -96.22 -47.22
C ALA A 231 -15.68 -94.75 -47.43
N ARG A 232 -16.04 -93.86 -46.50
CA ARG A 232 -15.88 -92.41 -46.67
C ARG A 232 -14.44 -91.89 -46.69
N ASP A 233 -13.44 -92.72 -46.40
CA ASP A 233 -12.05 -92.28 -46.26
C ASP A 233 -11.09 -93.31 -46.86
N SER A 234 -11.22 -93.59 -48.16
CA SER A 234 -10.25 -94.41 -48.90
C SER A 234 -9.30 -93.51 -49.72
N PRO A 235 -8.02 -93.90 -49.92
CA PRO A 235 -7.11 -93.17 -50.81
C PRO A 235 -7.65 -93.01 -52.24
N ALA A 236 -8.56 -93.90 -52.66
CA ALA A 236 -9.24 -93.81 -53.95
C ALA A 236 -10.26 -92.65 -54.01
N GLU A 237 -10.88 -92.28 -52.89
CA GLU A 237 -11.84 -91.16 -52.82
C GLU A 237 -11.13 -89.80 -52.98
N GLU A 238 -9.96 -89.62 -52.38
CA GLU A 238 -9.13 -88.42 -52.60
C GLU A 238 -8.74 -88.26 -54.07
N PHE A 239 -8.38 -89.37 -54.73
CA PHE A 239 -8.08 -89.37 -56.16
C PHE A 239 -9.31 -89.03 -57.01
N ILE A 240 -10.48 -89.61 -56.70
CA ILE A 240 -11.75 -89.30 -57.39
C ILE A 240 -12.09 -87.81 -57.25
N LYS A 241 -11.94 -87.25 -56.05
CA LYS A 241 -12.15 -85.82 -55.79
C LYS A 241 -11.19 -84.94 -56.57
N ALA A 242 -9.88 -85.24 -56.53
CA ALA A 242 -8.87 -84.51 -57.30
C ALA A 242 -9.13 -84.60 -58.82
N PHE A 243 -9.61 -85.75 -59.30
CA PHE A 243 -9.99 -85.92 -60.70
C PHE A 243 -11.26 -85.15 -61.06
N GLY A 244 -12.22 -85.03 -60.13
CA GLY A 244 -13.38 -84.13 -60.26
C GLY A 244 -12.99 -82.65 -60.33
N GLU A 245 -12.02 -82.22 -59.52
CA GLU A 245 -11.43 -80.88 -59.59
C GLU A 245 -10.71 -80.66 -60.94
N PHE A 246 -9.94 -81.65 -61.41
CA PHE A 246 -9.32 -81.63 -62.74
C PHE A 246 -10.35 -81.53 -63.86
N ARG A 247 -11.46 -82.27 -63.78
CA ARG A 247 -12.57 -82.17 -64.74
C ARG A 247 -13.15 -80.76 -64.78
N ASN A 248 -13.36 -80.13 -63.63
CA ASN A 248 -13.86 -78.76 -63.55
C ASN A 248 -12.87 -77.76 -64.13
N PHE A 249 -11.58 -77.91 -63.82
CA PHE A 249 -10.51 -77.11 -64.42
C PHE A 249 -10.45 -77.27 -65.94
N MET A 250 -10.54 -78.49 -66.45
CA MET A 250 -10.57 -78.75 -67.90
C MET A 250 -11.78 -78.14 -68.57
N LEU A 251 -12.97 -78.21 -67.94
CA LEU A 251 -14.16 -77.54 -68.44
C LEU A 251 -13.95 -76.02 -68.52
N GLU A 252 -13.44 -75.40 -67.47
CA GLU A 252 -13.15 -73.97 -67.44
C GLU A 252 -12.15 -73.59 -68.55
N ARG A 253 -11.09 -74.38 -68.73
CA ARG A 253 -10.09 -74.16 -69.78
C ARG A 253 -10.61 -74.35 -71.19
N LEU A 254 -11.50 -75.32 -71.41
CA LEU A 254 -12.06 -75.61 -72.74
C LEU A 254 -13.16 -74.61 -73.14
N VAL A 255 -13.82 -73.99 -72.16
CA VAL A 255 -14.89 -73.01 -72.41
C VAL A 255 -14.38 -71.57 -72.40
N THR A 256 -13.16 -71.32 -71.90
CA THR A 256 -12.52 -69.99 -71.95
C THR A 256 -11.90 -69.72 -73.32
N SER A 257 -12.30 -68.61 -73.97
CA SER A 257 -11.69 -68.17 -75.24
C SER A 257 -10.29 -67.58 -75.01
N PRO A 258 -9.33 -67.70 -75.96
CA PRO A 258 -8.03 -67.03 -75.88
C PRO A 258 -8.13 -65.52 -75.64
N THR A 259 -9.13 -64.86 -76.24
CA THR A 259 -9.38 -63.43 -76.06
C THR A 259 -9.89 -63.10 -74.66
N GLU A 260 -10.71 -63.97 -74.06
CA GLU A 260 -11.22 -63.80 -72.70
C GLU A 260 -10.09 -63.98 -71.67
N GLU A 261 -9.14 -64.89 -71.94
CA GLU A 261 -7.95 -65.07 -71.11
C GLU A 261 -7.02 -63.86 -71.16
N GLU A 262 -6.77 -63.31 -72.35
CA GLU A 262 -6.00 -62.07 -72.52
C GLU A 262 -6.68 -60.88 -71.80
N GLU A 263 -8.00 -60.76 -71.90
CA GLU A 263 -8.79 -59.76 -71.16
C GLU A 263 -8.66 -59.92 -69.64
N LYS A 264 -8.70 -61.15 -69.11
CA LYS A 264 -8.49 -61.44 -67.68
C LYS A 264 -7.08 -61.06 -67.23
N ILE A 265 -6.05 -61.42 -68.00
CA ILE A 265 -4.66 -61.08 -67.70
C ILE A 265 -4.46 -59.57 -67.67
N GLN A 266 -4.97 -58.86 -68.68
CA GLN A 266 -4.85 -57.40 -68.74
C GLN A 266 -5.59 -56.72 -67.59
N PHE A 267 -6.80 -57.20 -67.26
CA PHE A 267 -7.57 -56.70 -66.13
C PHE A 267 -6.85 -56.92 -64.78
N MET A 268 -6.26 -58.09 -64.57
CA MET A 268 -5.44 -58.37 -63.38
C MET A 268 -4.20 -57.47 -63.31
N ALA A 269 -3.55 -57.20 -64.45
CA ALA A 269 -2.40 -56.30 -64.53
C ALA A 269 -2.78 -54.87 -64.17
N ASP A 270 -3.91 -54.38 -64.69
CA ASP A 270 -4.43 -53.04 -64.41
C ASP A 270 -4.83 -52.87 -62.93
N ILE A 271 -5.51 -53.88 -62.34
CA ILE A 271 -5.78 -53.91 -60.90
C ILE A 271 -4.48 -53.89 -60.11
N SER A 272 -3.51 -54.72 -60.47
CA SER A 272 -2.22 -54.80 -59.77
C SER A 272 -1.47 -53.47 -59.82
N LEU A 273 -1.50 -52.79 -60.96
CA LEU A 273 -0.94 -51.45 -61.12
C LEU A 273 -1.68 -50.43 -60.25
N GLN A 274 -3.02 -50.47 -60.22
CA GLN A 274 -3.82 -49.58 -59.39
C GLN A 274 -3.57 -49.82 -57.90
N ILE A 275 -3.44 -51.09 -57.47
CA ILE A 275 -3.07 -51.45 -56.10
C ILE A 275 -1.70 -50.85 -55.78
N LYS A 276 -0.69 -51.02 -56.64
CA LYS A 276 0.65 -50.43 -56.43
C LYS A 276 0.59 -48.92 -56.26
N LYS A 277 -0.09 -48.20 -57.17
CA LYS A 277 -0.27 -46.74 -57.08
C LYS A 277 -1.00 -46.32 -55.80
N ASN A 278 -2.06 -47.04 -55.42
CA ASN A 278 -2.79 -46.77 -54.18
C ASN A 278 -1.91 -47.03 -52.95
N THR A 279 -1.10 -48.10 -52.94
CA THR A 279 -0.18 -48.39 -51.84
C THR A 279 0.90 -47.32 -51.72
N GLU A 280 1.48 -46.87 -52.83
CA GLU A 280 2.45 -45.77 -52.84
C GLU A 280 1.81 -44.48 -52.29
N ALA A 281 0.61 -44.12 -52.76
CA ALA A 281 -0.11 -42.96 -52.25
C ALA A 281 -0.44 -43.06 -50.74
N ILE A 282 -0.85 -44.23 -50.26
CA ILE A 282 -1.10 -44.47 -48.83
C ILE A 282 0.19 -44.31 -48.03
N THR A 283 1.31 -44.89 -48.48
CA THR A 283 2.59 -44.78 -47.77
C THR A 283 3.11 -43.35 -47.75
N ALA A 284 2.95 -42.59 -48.84
CA ALA A 284 3.31 -41.18 -48.89
C ALA A 284 2.46 -40.34 -47.93
N LEU A 285 1.14 -40.53 -47.91
CA LEU A 285 0.24 -39.83 -46.98
C LEU A 285 0.51 -40.21 -45.52
N GLN A 286 0.82 -41.47 -45.24
CA GLN A 286 1.23 -41.92 -43.90
C GLN A 286 2.54 -41.25 -43.46
N ALA A 287 3.50 -41.11 -44.37
CA ALA A 287 4.77 -40.42 -44.10
C ALA A 287 4.56 -38.92 -43.84
N GLU A 288 3.72 -38.25 -44.65
CA GLU A 288 3.35 -36.84 -44.45
C GLU A 288 2.63 -36.63 -43.11
N LEU A 289 1.68 -37.51 -42.77
CA LEU A 289 0.98 -37.46 -41.48
C LEU A 289 1.97 -37.65 -40.31
N ALA A 290 2.87 -38.62 -40.40
CA ALA A 290 3.89 -38.86 -39.39
C ALA A 290 4.89 -37.68 -39.26
N ALA A 291 5.22 -37.00 -40.36
CA ALA A 291 6.04 -35.79 -40.33
C ALA A 291 5.28 -34.64 -39.65
N ALA A 292 4.01 -34.42 -40.01
CA ALA A 292 3.18 -33.37 -39.40
C ALA A 292 2.96 -33.58 -37.90
N ILE A 293 2.77 -34.84 -37.46
CA ILE A 293 2.67 -35.19 -36.03
C ILE A 293 3.98 -34.85 -35.31
N ARG A 294 5.14 -35.25 -35.85
CA ARG A 294 6.45 -34.94 -35.27
C ARG A 294 6.69 -33.43 -35.14
N THR A 295 6.41 -32.65 -36.18
CA THR A 295 6.55 -31.19 -36.13
C THR A 295 5.64 -30.58 -35.06
N ARG A 296 4.40 -31.05 -34.95
CA ARG A 296 3.47 -30.62 -33.90
C ARG A 296 3.99 -30.97 -32.50
N GLU A 297 4.51 -32.17 -32.29
CA GLU A 297 5.08 -32.60 -31.01
C GLU A 297 6.29 -31.77 -30.61
N GLU A 298 7.19 -31.45 -31.55
CA GLU A 298 8.31 -30.54 -31.31
C GLU A 298 7.86 -29.13 -30.92
N GLU A 299 6.82 -28.59 -31.57
CA GLU A 299 6.23 -27.30 -31.20
C GLU A 299 5.58 -27.32 -29.82
N ILE A 300 4.89 -28.41 -29.47
CA ILE A 300 4.31 -28.61 -28.15
C ILE A 300 5.42 -28.63 -27.10
N HIS A 301 6.49 -29.40 -27.31
CA HIS A 301 7.64 -29.44 -26.40
C HIS A 301 8.32 -28.07 -26.25
N LYS A 302 8.47 -27.30 -27.33
CA LYS A 302 8.99 -25.91 -27.25
C LYS A 302 8.08 -25.03 -26.39
N LYS A 303 6.77 -25.09 -26.58
CA LYS A 303 5.79 -24.33 -25.79
C LYS A 303 5.77 -24.77 -24.32
N ASP A 304 5.86 -26.07 -24.05
CA ASP A 304 5.91 -26.62 -22.69
C ASP A 304 7.16 -26.15 -21.93
N ASN A 305 8.31 -26.07 -22.61
CA ASN A 305 9.53 -25.50 -22.02
C ASN A 305 9.33 -24.01 -21.68
N VAL A 306 8.78 -23.22 -22.59
CA VAL A 306 8.48 -21.79 -22.33
C VAL A 306 7.49 -21.64 -21.16
N ILE A 307 6.45 -22.48 -21.09
CA ILE A 307 5.50 -22.49 -19.98
C ILE A 307 6.21 -22.80 -18.65
N LYS A 308 7.14 -23.76 -18.64
CA LYS A 308 7.91 -24.12 -17.45
C LYS A 308 8.81 -22.97 -17.00
N ASP A 309 9.51 -22.32 -17.92
CA ASP A 309 10.38 -21.17 -17.61
C ASP A 309 9.57 -19.99 -17.07
N LEU A 310 8.43 -19.68 -17.69
CA LEU A 310 7.53 -18.63 -17.21
C LEU A 310 6.96 -18.95 -15.82
N ARG A 311 6.60 -20.20 -15.55
CA ARG A 311 6.15 -20.62 -14.21
C ARG A 311 7.25 -20.42 -13.16
N ASN A 312 8.49 -20.79 -13.47
CA ASN A 312 9.63 -20.59 -12.57
C ASN A 312 9.87 -19.09 -12.32
N ASN A 313 9.90 -18.29 -13.37
CA ASN A 313 10.07 -16.83 -13.27
C ASN A 313 8.97 -16.18 -12.41
N ILE A 314 7.70 -16.59 -12.58
CA ILE A 314 6.60 -16.08 -11.76
C ILE A 314 6.79 -16.48 -10.29
N GLN A 315 7.20 -17.72 -10.02
CA GLN A 315 7.45 -18.17 -8.65
C GLN A 315 8.58 -17.40 -7.99
N ASP A 316 9.69 -17.18 -8.70
CA ASP A 316 10.85 -16.47 -8.16
C ASP A 316 10.55 -14.99 -7.96
N LEU A 317 9.91 -14.33 -8.94
CA LEU A 317 9.41 -12.95 -8.78
C LEU A 317 8.46 -12.83 -7.58
N THR A 318 7.59 -13.82 -7.37
CA THR A 318 6.67 -13.83 -6.22
C THR A 318 7.42 -13.97 -4.89
N LYS A 319 8.46 -14.82 -4.82
CA LYS A 319 9.30 -14.97 -3.62
C LYS A 319 10.06 -13.68 -3.34
N ASP A 320 10.67 -13.07 -4.36
CA ASP A 320 11.44 -11.84 -4.23
C ASP A 320 10.56 -10.67 -3.81
N CYS A 321 9.38 -10.52 -4.42
CA CYS A 321 8.40 -9.51 -4.02
C CYS A 321 7.94 -9.72 -2.56
N LYS A 322 7.66 -10.97 -2.15
CA LYS A 322 7.30 -11.28 -0.76
C LYS A 322 8.42 -10.92 0.22
N ALA A 323 9.67 -11.26 -0.12
CA ALA A 323 10.84 -10.93 0.69
C ALA A 323 11.05 -9.41 0.78
N GLY A 324 10.94 -8.69 -0.34
CA GLY A 324 11.05 -7.23 -0.40
C GLY A 324 9.97 -6.53 0.43
N ILE A 325 8.72 -7.00 0.36
CA ILE A 325 7.61 -6.47 1.18
C ILE A 325 7.89 -6.72 2.67
N GLN A 326 8.36 -7.92 3.05
CA GLN A 326 8.70 -8.23 4.45
C GLN A 326 9.85 -7.36 4.96
N GLN A 327 10.91 -7.19 4.17
CA GLN A 327 12.05 -6.35 4.52
C GLN A 327 11.62 -4.88 4.68
N MET A 328 10.83 -4.35 3.75
CA MET A 328 10.31 -2.98 3.82
C MET A 328 9.43 -2.78 5.06
N LYS A 329 8.58 -3.76 5.40
CA LYS A 329 7.78 -3.71 6.65
C LYS A 329 8.67 -3.67 7.88
N GLN A 330 9.65 -4.57 7.98
CA GLN A 330 10.57 -4.62 9.12
C GLN A 330 11.39 -3.34 9.27
N GLN A 331 11.92 -2.81 8.16
CA GLN A 331 12.65 -1.54 8.16
C GLN A 331 11.74 -0.36 8.54
N GLY A 332 10.52 -0.33 8.02
CA GLY A 332 9.52 0.68 8.35
C GLY A 332 9.15 0.65 9.83
N GLU A 333 8.93 -0.53 10.42
CA GLU A 333 8.67 -0.69 11.85
C GLU A 333 9.85 -0.27 12.72
N LYS A 334 11.07 -0.64 12.33
CA LYS A 334 12.29 -0.22 13.03
C LYS A 334 12.42 1.30 13.05
N LYS A 335 12.31 1.95 11.88
CA LYS A 335 12.35 3.41 11.77
C LYS A 335 11.24 4.08 12.60
N ARG A 336 10.00 3.58 12.52
CA ARG A 336 8.89 4.10 13.34
C ARG A 336 9.18 4.02 14.84
N LYS A 337 9.75 2.91 15.32
CA LYS A 337 10.13 2.75 16.73
C LYS A 337 11.22 3.73 17.14
N GLU A 338 12.26 3.89 16.32
CA GLU A 338 13.35 4.84 16.56
C GLU A 338 12.84 6.30 16.59
N GLU A 339 11.99 6.69 15.63
CA GLU A 339 11.38 8.02 15.57
C GLU A 339 10.43 8.28 16.75
N LEU A 340 9.65 7.27 17.15
CA LEU A 340 8.77 7.37 18.32
C LEU A 340 9.59 7.58 19.60
N GLN A 341 10.64 6.80 19.82
CA GLN A 341 11.53 6.97 20.96
C GLN A 341 12.23 8.32 20.96
N ALA A 342 12.73 8.76 19.80
CA ALA A 342 13.37 10.07 19.66
C ALA A 342 12.38 11.22 19.93
N SER A 343 11.14 11.12 19.46
CA SER A 343 10.10 12.13 19.73
C SER A 343 9.69 12.15 21.20
N GLN A 344 9.50 10.98 21.82
CA GLN A 344 9.22 10.88 23.27
C GLN A 344 10.34 11.48 24.10
N ALA A 345 11.60 11.22 23.76
CA ALA A 345 12.75 11.81 24.44
C ALA A 345 12.80 13.34 24.28
N ARG A 346 12.46 13.87 23.09
CA ARG A 346 12.35 15.33 22.88
C ARG A 346 11.22 15.94 23.71
N CYS A 347 10.04 15.32 23.75
CA CYS A 347 8.93 15.78 24.56
C CYS A 347 9.29 15.80 26.05
N ALA A 348 9.93 14.74 26.56
CA ALA A 348 10.37 14.67 27.95
C ALA A 348 11.35 15.79 28.30
N ARG A 349 12.32 16.08 27.41
CA ARG A 349 13.27 17.21 27.60
C ARG A 349 12.55 18.55 27.63
N LEU A 350 11.68 18.83 26.65
CA LEU A 350 10.92 20.08 26.61
C LEU A 350 10.02 20.24 27.84
N GLN A 351 9.43 19.14 28.33
CA GLN A 351 8.61 19.16 29.53
C GLN A 351 9.44 19.46 30.79
N GLN A 352 10.66 18.93 30.88
CA GLN A 352 11.61 19.29 31.92
C GLN A 352 12.01 20.77 31.84
N ASP A 353 12.28 21.30 30.65
CA ASP A 353 12.63 22.71 30.44
C ASP A 353 11.48 23.64 30.86
N ILE A 354 10.22 23.29 30.51
CA ILE A 354 9.03 24.03 30.95
C ILE A 354 8.94 24.07 32.48
N GLN A 355 9.16 22.93 33.15
CA GLN A 355 9.13 22.87 34.61
C GLN A 355 10.25 23.70 35.24
N GLN A 356 11.46 23.63 34.70
CA GLN A 356 12.61 24.40 35.17
C GLN A 356 12.40 25.90 34.99
N LEU A 357 11.98 26.34 33.81
CA LEU A 357 11.67 27.74 33.52
C LEU A 357 10.51 28.26 34.37
N GLY A 358 9.47 27.44 34.58
CA GLY A 358 8.37 27.76 35.49
C GLY A 358 8.84 27.98 36.92
N ALA A 359 9.72 27.11 37.42
CA ALA A 359 10.32 27.26 38.76
C ALA A 359 11.20 28.52 38.86
N GLN A 360 12.02 28.80 37.84
CA GLN A 360 12.86 30.01 37.79
C GLN A 360 12.02 31.28 37.77
N LEU A 361 10.94 31.31 36.97
CA LEU A 361 10.02 32.44 36.91
C LEU A 361 9.37 32.68 38.27
N ASN A 362 8.85 31.63 38.92
CA ASN A 362 8.24 31.74 40.24
C ASN A 362 9.23 32.27 41.29
N ALA A 363 10.47 31.78 41.28
CA ALA A 363 11.52 32.27 42.17
C ALA A 363 11.79 33.77 41.95
N LEU A 364 11.96 34.21 40.68
CA LEU A 364 12.16 35.62 40.35
C LEU A 364 10.98 36.50 40.77
N VAL A 365 9.75 36.03 40.56
CA VAL A 365 8.54 36.77 40.99
C VAL A 365 8.53 36.97 42.51
N LEU A 366 8.89 35.94 43.29
CA LEU A 366 8.97 36.04 44.74
C LEU A 366 10.08 37.01 45.20
N GLU A 367 11.27 36.92 44.62
CA GLU A 367 12.38 37.83 44.90
C GLU A 367 12.02 39.28 44.58
N HIS A 368 11.42 39.53 43.41
CA HIS A 368 10.97 40.86 43.04
C HIS A 368 9.90 41.38 44.00
N ARG A 369 8.91 40.56 44.36
CA ARG A 369 7.87 40.94 45.33
C ARG A 369 8.46 41.28 46.71
N ALA A 370 9.44 40.50 47.17
CA ALA A 370 10.12 40.77 48.43
C ALA A 370 10.94 42.08 48.37
N SER A 371 11.68 42.30 47.28
CA SER A 371 12.47 43.51 47.06
C SER A 371 11.60 44.77 46.99
N GLU A 372 10.46 44.68 46.29
CA GLU A 372 9.49 45.75 46.12
C GLU A 372 8.86 46.13 47.47
N LEU A 373 8.46 45.12 48.26
CA LEU A 373 7.92 45.32 49.61
C LEU A 373 8.96 45.92 50.56
N ALA A 374 10.24 45.54 50.44
CA ALA A 374 11.31 46.17 51.20
C ALA A 374 11.51 47.65 50.81
N LEU A 375 11.43 47.98 49.53
CA LEU A 375 11.49 49.37 49.06
C LEU A 375 10.28 50.19 49.52
N ARG A 376 9.06 49.65 49.47
CA ARG A 376 7.86 50.31 50.03
C ARG A 376 8.02 50.62 51.52
N LYS A 377 8.55 49.67 52.30
CA LYS A 377 8.82 49.89 53.73
C LYS A 377 9.86 51.00 53.96
N ARG A 378 10.94 51.03 53.16
CA ARG A 378 11.94 52.12 53.24
C ARG A 378 11.35 53.48 52.88
N LYS A 379 10.54 53.53 51.81
CA LYS A 379 9.83 54.74 51.38
C LYS A 379 8.94 55.28 52.52
N CYS A 380 8.09 54.44 53.10
CA CYS A 380 7.20 54.83 54.20
C CYS A 380 7.98 55.35 55.43
N ARG A 381 9.11 54.73 55.78
CA ARG A 381 9.98 55.23 56.86
C ARG A 381 10.53 56.63 56.56
N ALA A 382 11.04 56.84 55.36
CA ALA A 382 11.56 58.14 54.94
C ALA A 382 10.44 59.21 54.90
N GLU A 383 9.25 58.86 54.41
CA GLU A 383 8.07 59.75 54.43
C GLU A 383 7.67 60.13 55.86
N MET A 384 7.68 59.17 56.79
CA MET A 384 7.42 59.41 58.21
C MET A 384 8.50 60.31 58.86
N GLU A 385 9.78 60.10 58.54
CA GLU A 385 10.88 60.97 58.99
C GLU A 385 10.72 62.40 58.48
N ILE A 386 10.38 62.59 57.19
CA ILE A 386 10.09 63.89 56.61
C ILE A 386 8.91 64.55 57.34
N GLY A 387 7.82 63.81 57.56
CA GLY A 387 6.67 64.30 58.32
C GLY A 387 7.05 64.78 59.72
N ASN A 388 7.91 64.02 60.42
CA ASN A 388 8.43 64.42 61.73
C ASN A 388 9.28 65.71 61.66
N TRP A 389 10.08 65.88 60.62
CA TRP A 389 10.88 67.10 60.44
C TRP A 389 10.02 68.33 60.14
N ILE A 390 8.99 68.17 59.30
CA ILE A 390 8.00 69.22 59.03
C ILE A 390 7.30 69.62 60.33
N GLN A 391 6.80 68.66 61.09
CA GLN A 391 6.11 68.95 62.37
C GLN A 391 7.03 69.70 63.35
N LYS A 392 8.29 69.29 63.47
CA LYS A 392 9.28 70.00 64.30
C LYS A 392 9.48 71.44 63.83
N TYR A 393 9.64 71.64 62.52
CA TYR A 393 9.81 72.95 61.93
C TYR A 393 8.58 73.84 62.17
N ASP A 394 7.37 73.32 61.93
CA ASP A 394 6.13 74.08 62.14
C ASP A 394 5.94 74.46 63.62
N THR A 395 6.34 73.58 64.54
CA THR A 395 6.30 73.85 65.99
C THR A 395 7.29 74.95 66.36
N ASP A 396 8.56 74.84 65.96
CA ASP A 396 9.61 75.84 66.26
C ASP A 396 9.27 77.19 65.62
N MET A 397 8.80 77.20 64.37
CA MET A 397 8.34 78.44 63.72
C MET A 397 7.13 79.06 64.44
N GLY A 398 6.20 78.25 64.93
CA GLY A 398 5.07 78.70 65.75
C GLY A 398 5.52 79.31 67.07
N GLU A 399 6.45 78.66 67.77
CA GLU A 399 7.06 79.16 69.02
C GLU A 399 7.80 80.49 68.77
N LYS A 400 8.62 80.58 67.72
CA LYS A 400 9.34 81.81 67.33
C LYS A 400 8.39 82.95 66.97
N GLN A 401 7.30 82.65 66.28
CA GLN A 401 6.28 83.65 65.96
C GLN A 401 5.59 84.16 67.22
N ALA A 402 5.25 83.28 68.17
CA ALA A 402 4.69 83.68 69.46
C ALA A 402 5.64 84.55 70.28
N GLU A 403 6.93 84.18 70.36
CA GLU A 403 7.98 84.99 71.01
C GLU A 403 8.10 86.38 70.36
N PHE A 404 8.10 86.44 69.02
CA PHE A 404 8.16 87.70 68.29
C PHE A 404 6.96 88.60 68.59
N GLU A 405 5.75 88.03 68.58
CA GLU A 405 4.51 88.75 68.91
C GLU A 405 4.51 89.27 70.35
N GLU A 406 5.03 88.48 71.32
CA GLU A 406 5.19 88.92 72.71
C GLU A 406 6.14 90.11 72.82
N VAL A 407 7.34 90.02 72.21
CA VAL A 407 8.31 91.12 72.20
C VAL A 407 7.75 92.34 71.48
N GLN A 408 7.04 92.16 70.37
CA GLN A 408 6.43 93.26 69.63
C GLN A 408 5.34 93.93 70.46
N ALA A 409 4.53 93.17 71.20
CA ALA A 409 3.53 93.70 72.11
C ALA A 409 4.18 94.48 73.26
N ALA A 410 5.23 93.95 73.87
CA ALA A 410 6.01 94.64 74.90
C ALA A 410 6.63 95.94 74.36
N TYR A 411 7.28 95.90 73.19
CA TYR A 411 7.84 97.07 72.53
C TYR A 411 6.77 98.13 72.23
N ALA A 412 5.58 97.73 71.77
CA ALA A 412 4.47 98.66 71.53
C ALA A 412 4.02 99.34 72.84
N GLN A 413 3.95 98.59 73.95
CA GLN A 413 3.64 99.14 75.26
C GLN A 413 4.72 100.10 75.75
N GLU A 414 5.99 99.70 75.70
CA GLU A 414 7.13 100.54 76.11
C GLU A 414 7.21 101.81 75.26
N LYS A 415 6.99 101.70 73.94
CA LYS A 415 6.95 102.86 73.05
C LYS A 415 5.84 103.83 73.43
N ALA A 416 4.66 103.34 73.79
CA ALA A 416 3.55 104.16 74.26
C ALA A 416 3.84 104.81 75.63
N GLN A 417 4.52 104.10 76.54
CA GLN A 417 4.98 104.66 77.81
C GLN A 417 6.04 105.75 77.59
N LEU A 418 6.99 105.51 76.69
CA LEU A 418 8.05 106.46 76.34
C LEU A 418 7.47 107.73 75.72
N SER A 419 6.49 107.63 74.82
CA SER A 419 5.84 108.82 74.27
C SER A 419 5.16 109.64 75.36
N LEU A 420 4.44 108.99 76.26
CA LEU A 420 3.78 109.65 77.39
C LEU A 420 4.78 110.30 78.37
N LEU A 421 5.90 109.65 78.65
CA LEU A 421 6.98 110.23 79.47
C LEU A 421 7.66 111.40 78.77
N THR A 422 7.86 111.32 77.45
CA THR A 422 8.47 112.39 76.65
C THR A 422 7.57 113.63 76.65
N GLU A 423 6.26 113.44 76.48
CA GLU A 423 5.27 114.51 76.59
C GLU A 423 5.30 115.16 77.98
N LYS A 424 5.28 114.36 79.05
CA LYS A 424 5.41 114.87 80.43
C LYS A 424 6.72 115.62 80.66
N HIS A 425 7.84 115.10 80.18
CA HIS A 425 9.15 115.73 80.31
C HIS A 425 9.21 117.06 79.55
N ALA A 426 8.58 117.15 78.36
CA ALA A 426 8.49 118.40 77.62
C ALA A 426 7.74 119.48 78.40
N VAL A 427 6.63 119.12 79.05
CA VAL A 427 5.89 120.03 79.95
C VAL A 427 6.76 120.44 81.13
N LEU A 428 7.41 119.50 81.81
CA LEU A 428 8.29 119.79 82.95
C LEU A 428 9.47 120.70 82.57
N LEU A 429 10.07 120.52 81.39
CA LEU A 429 11.12 121.42 80.89
C LEU A 429 10.60 122.84 80.67
N GLN A 430 9.39 122.97 80.12
CA GLN A 430 8.76 124.27 79.95
C GLN A 430 8.51 124.94 81.30
N GLU A 431 7.94 124.23 82.28
CA GLU A 431 7.75 124.72 83.64
C GLU A 431 9.09 125.10 84.32
N TYR A 432 10.12 124.27 84.17
CA TYR A 432 11.45 124.55 84.71
C TYR A 432 12.04 125.84 84.12
N SER A 433 11.96 126.02 82.80
CA SER A 433 12.43 127.24 82.13
C SER A 433 11.69 128.49 82.63
N GLN A 434 10.36 128.39 82.83
CA GLN A 434 9.56 129.47 83.42
C GLN A 434 10.02 129.80 84.84
N ILE A 435 10.27 128.79 85.68
CA ILE A 435 10.77 129.00 87.05
C ILE A 435 12.16 129.64 87.04
N GLU A 436 13.06 129.22 86.15
CA GLU A 436 14.39 129.83 86.02
C GLU A 436 14.31 131.29 85.59
N GLU A 437 13.47 131.61 84.61
CA GLU A 437 13.19 132.97 84.17
C GLU A 437 12.58 133.81 85.29
N GLU A 438 11.59 133.28 86.02
CA GLU A 438 11.01 133.94 87.20
C GLU A 438 12.06 134.21 88.28
N ARG A 439 12.93 133.24 88.59
CA ARG A 439 14.05 133.42 89.53
C ARG A 439 15.06 134.44 89.01
N ARG A 440 15.31 134.51 87.71
CA ARG A 440 16.18 135.52 87.10
C ARG A 440 15.59 136.92 87.26
N ILE A 441 14.31 137.09 86.92
CA ILE A 441 13.57 138.35 87.09
C ILE A 441 13.53 138.76 88.56
N ARG A 442 13.31 137.81 89.48
CA ARG A 442 13.29 138.07 90.93
C ARG A 442 14.65 138.56 91.43
N ARG A 443 15.75 137.91 91.02
CA ARG A 443 17.12 138.36 91.32
C ARG A 443 17.41 139.75 90.72
N GLU A 444 17.02 139.99 89.47
CA GLU A 444 17.17 141.31 88.83
C GLU A 444 16.39 142.39 89.61
N LYS A 445 15.18 142.10 90.07
CA LYS A 445 14.37 143.00 90.92
C LYS A 445 15.01 143.24 92.29
N GLU A 446 15.52 142.19 92.94
CA GLU A 446 16.24 142.32 94.22
C GLU A 446 17.51 143.16 94.07
N GLU A 447 18.29 142.96 93.00
CA GLU A 447 19.45 143.80 92.68
C GLU A 447 19.06 145.25 92.39
N GLN A 448 17.96 145.48 91.67
CA GLN A 448 17.41 146.83 91.45
C GLN A 448 17.03 147.49 92.77
N ALA A 449 16.30 146.78 93.65
CA ALA A 449 15.92 147.27 94.96
C ALA A 449 17.14 147.55 95.86
N LEU A 450 18.20 146.73 95.79
CA LEU A 450 19.46 146.99 96.50
C LEU A 450 20.17 148.24 95.96
N LYS A 451 20.19 148.44 94.64
CA LYS A 451 20.74 149.66 94.02
C LYS A 451 19.94 150.89 94.45
N GLU A 452 18.61 150.82 94.42
CA GLU A 452 17.73 151.88 94.89
C GLU A 452 17.97 152.19 96.39
N LEU A 453 18.00 151.17 97.24
CA LEU A 453 18.28 151.33 98.66
C LEU A 453 19.68 151.91 98.91
N ALA A 454 20.69 151.53 98.11
CA ALA A 454 22.02 152.13 98.16
C ALA A 454 21.98 153.62 97.78
N THR A 455 21.22 154.01 96.76
CA THR A 455 21.02 155.43 96.41
C THR A 455 20.28 156.21 97.50
N MET A 456 19.23 155.61 98.09
CA MET A 456 18.51 156.20 99.22
C MET A 456 19.41 156.36 100.44
N ASN A 457 20.24 155.36 100.75
CA ASN A 457 21.24 155.45 101.83
C ASN A 457 22.28 156.55 101.57
N LEU A 458 22.77 156.69 100.33
CA LEU A 458 23.66 157.79 99.95
C LEU A 458 22.99 159.17 100.11
N ALA A 459 21.72 159.28 99.71
CA ALA A 459 20.93 160.50 99.89
C ALA A 459 20.70 160.81 101.37
N ALA A 460 20.31 159.82 102.17
CA ALA A 460 20.17 159.94 103.63
C ALA A 460 21.49 160.34 104.30
N THR A 461 22.61 159.76 103.87
CA THR A 461 23.95 160.11 104.37
C THR A 461 24.30 161.57 104.04
N ARG A 462 23.99 162.05 102.83
CA ARG A 462 24.15 163.46 102.44
C ARG A 462 23.31 164.41 103.30
N ILE A 463 22.04 164.07 103.54
CA ILE A 463 21.12 164.86 104.39
C ILE A 463 21.63 164.89 105.84
N GLN A 464 22.01 163.74 106.39
CA GLN A 464 22.55 163.63 107.74
C GLN A 464 23.86 164.40 107.91
N ALA A 465 24.76 164.37 106.90
CA ALA A 465 26.00 165.14 106.91
C ALA A 465 25.74 166.66 106.88
N PHE A 466 24.75 167.11 106.10
CA PHE A 466 24.35 168.52 106.05
C PHE A 466 23.79 169.01 107.39
N TRP A 467 22.90 168.23 108.03
CA TRP A 467 22.30 168.55 109.33
C TRP A 467 23.33 168.56 110.48
N ARG A 468 24.22 167.55 110.54
CA ARG A 468 25.35 167.55 111.50
C ARG A 468 26.25 168.78 111.31
N GLY A 469 26.47 169.19 110.07
CA GLY A 469 27.19 170.43 109.76
C GLY A 469 26.45 171.70 110.23
N TYR A 470 25.12 171.76 110.08
CA TYR A 470 24.29 172.89 110.52
C TYR A 470 24.28 173.03 112.06
N LEU A 471 24.13 171.92 112.79
CA LEU A 471 24.09 171.90 114.26
C LEU A 471 25.41 172.42 114.87
N VAL A 472 26.56 172.02 114.31
CA VAL A 472 27.89 172.51 114.73
C VAL A 472 28.08 174.01 114.46
N ARG A 473 27.39 174.58 113.46
CA ARG A 473 27.47 176.01 113.12
C ARG A 473 26.54 176.90 113.94
N SER A 474 25.51 176.33 114.56
CA SER A 474 24.51 177.03 115.38
C SER A 474 25.02 177.41 116.78
N LEU A 475 25.88 176.59 117.41
CA LEU A 475 26.23 176.72 118.84
C LEU A 475 27.38 177.70 119.18
N PHE A 476 27.87 178.58 118.27
CA PHE A 476 29.14 179.30 118.49
C PHE A 476 29.25 180.82 118.16
N LYS A 477 28.20 181.68 118.28
CA LYS A 477 28.40 183.16 118.13
C LYS A 477 27.53 184.10 118.99
N SER A 478 27.96 184.41 120.22
CA SER A 478 27.78 185.74 120.87
C SER A 478 28.78 186.06 122.03
N LYS A 479 30.08 186.28 121.72
CA LYS A 479 31.00 187.25 122.40
C LYS A 479 32.36 187.40 121.67
N ARG A 480 32.50 188.43 120.81
CA ARG A 480 33.63 189.39 120.59
C ARG A 480 33.58 190.06 119.19
N LYS A 481 33.45 191.40 119.20
CA LYS A 481 33.66 192.39 118.10
C LYS A 481 35.12 192.91 118.23
N LYS A 482 35.86 193.45 117.24
CA LYS A 482 35.74 193.67 115.78
C LYS A 482 37.13 194.18 115.33
N LYS A 483 37.81 193.49 114.42
CA LYS A 483 38.90 193.97 113.53
C LYS A 483 39.32 192.77 112.67
N LYS A 484 39.88 193.01 111.48
CA LYS A 484 41.14 192.37 111.04
C LYS A 484 41.38 190.97 111.66
N GLY A 485 41.10 189.85 110.96
CA GLY A 485 41.34 188.50 111.49
C GLY A 485 40.88 187.31 110.63
N LYS A 486 41.86 186.55 110.11
CA LYS A 486 41.99 185.09 109.85
C LYS A 486 40.79 184.22 109.38
N GLY A 487 40.93 183.58 108.21
CA GLY A 487 40.66 182.14 107.99
C GLY A 487 39.80 181.68 106.79
N LYS A 488 40.38 180.80 105.93
CA LYS A 488 39.93 179.43 105.53
C LYS A 488 40.79 178.93 104.33
N LYS A 489 41.59 177.84 104.40
CA LYS A 489 41.29 176.38 104.47
C LYS A 489 40.42 175.92 103.29
N ALA A 490 40.61 174.79 102.62
CA ALA A 490 41.47 173.57 102.68
C ALA A 490 40.80 172.63 101.63
N LYS A 491 41.36 171.55 101.06
CA LYS A 491 42.67 170.92 100.90
C LYS A 491 42.35 169.74 99.94
N LYS A 492 43.27 169.51 99.00
CA LYS A 492 43.49 168.34 98.13
C LYS A 492 42.35 167.34 97.91
#